data_AF-A0A9E7CZD7-F1
#
_entry.id   AF-A0A9E7CZD7-F1
#
_cell.length_a   1.000
_cell.length_b   1.000
_cell.length_c   1.000
_cell.angle_alpha   90.00
_cell.angle_beta   90.00
_cell.angle_gamma   90.00
#
_symmetry.space_group_name_H-M   'P 1'
#
loop_
_entity.id
_entity.type
_entity.pdbx_description
1 polymer ?
#
loop_
_entity_poly.entity_id
_entity_poly.type
_entity_poly.pdbx_seq_one_letter_code
_entity_poly.pdbx_strand_id
1 'polypeptide(L)'
;MNKIPSVDLREFLSDDAALKQKFIDEIGKAYEEIGFVALKGHFLSDELVEKLYAEIKKFFDLPQEIKNKYEIEGIGGQRGYTSFGKEHAKGQKEGDLKEFWHFGQYVENDPALEAQYPPNVIVKELSEFNKVGKETYKMLEKTAKYVLRALALHLGLKETYFDEYIKNGNSILRPIHYPPITTEPKNAVRAAAHGDINLITLLMGAQGKGLQVQNHNGEWVDAIAQPDELMINVGDMLSRLTNNKLKSTIHQVVNPPRELWGTSRYSIPFFMHPVSDMKLNCLENCIDEDHPKLYEDITAGEFLHERLVELGLIKS
;
A
#
# COMPACT_ATOMS: atom_id res chain seq x y z
N MET A 1 -22.20 -5.51 -0.88
CA MET A 1 -21.85 -5.16 0.51
C MET A 1 -21.64 -3.64 0.56
N ASN A 2 -22.26 -2.91 1.49
CA ASN A 2 -22.30 -1.43 1.46
C ASN A 2 -21.33 -0.76 2.46
N LYS A 3 -20.52 -1.55 3.17
CA LYS A 3 -19.55 -1.08 4.15
C LYS A 3 -18.34 -2.01 4.13
N ILE A 4 -17.14 -1.45 4.28
CA ILE A 4 -15.91 -2.22 4.44
C ILE A 4 -15.96 -2.97 5.79
N PRO A 5 -15.71 -4.30 5.83
CA PRO A 5 -15.59 -5.04 7.07
C PRO A 5 -14.48 -4.49 7.97
N SER A 6 -14.65 -4.58 9.29
CA SER A 6 -13.63 -4.19 10.26
C SER A 6 -13.24 -5.41 11.09
N VAL A 7 -11.94 -5.61 11.31
CA VAL A 7 -11.35 -6.72 12.07
C VAL A 7 -10.29 -6.20 13.02
N ASP A 8 -9.99 -6.96 14.07
CA ASP A 8 -9.02 -6.56 15.11
C ASP A 8 -7.87 -7.57 15.17
N LEU A 9 -6.66 -7.12 14.82
CA LEU A 9 -5.47 -7.98 14.76
C LEU A 9 -5.19 -8.67 16.11
N ARG A 10 -5.63 -8.09 17.23
CA ARG A 10 -5.47 -8.68 18.56
C ARG A 10 -6.20 -10.00 18.71
N GLU A 11 -7.29 -10.22 17.96
CA GLU A 11 -7.99 -11.50 17.93
C GLU A 11 -7.10 -12.59 17.33
N PHE A 12 -6.35 -12.29 16.25
CA PHE A 12 -5.39 -13.22 15.65
C PHE A 12 -4.19 -13.52 16.55
N LEU A 13 -3.74 -12.50 17.29
CA LEU A 13 -2.60 -12.58 18.20
C LEU A 13 -2.96 -13.20 19.56
N SER A 14 -4.24 -13.50 19.79
CA SER A 14 -4.72 -14.09 21.03
C SER A 14 -4.31 -15.55 21.16
N ASP A 15 -4.17 -16.01 22.41
CA ASP A 15 -4.04 -17.43 22.73
C ASP A 15 -5.39 -18.19 22.66
N ASP A 16 -6.50 -17.45 22.52
CA ASP A 16 -7.84 -18.02 22.32
C ASP A 16 -8.03 -18.48 20.86
N ALA A 17 -8.10 -19.80 20.66
CA ALA A 17 -8.27 -20.42 19.36
C ALA A 17 -9.56 -20.00 18.64
N ALA A 18 -10.65 -19.71 19.38
CA ALA A 18 -11.90 -19.28 18.79
C ALA A 18 -11.82 -17.85 18.26
N LEU A 19 -11.17 -16.95 19.00
CA LEU A 19 -10.91 -15.58 18.53
C LEU A 19 -9.95 -15.58 17.32
N LYS A 20 -8.89 -16.39 17.37
CA LYS A 20 -7.95 -16.52 16.26
C LYS A 20 -8.67 -17.03 14.99
N GLN A 21 -9.52 -18.06 15.11
CA GLN A 21 -10.27 -18.59 13.98
C GLN A 21 -11.29 -17.58 13.43
N LYS A 22 -12.02 -16.89 14.32
CA LYS A 22 -12.95 -15.82 13.93
C LYS A 22 -12.26 -14.77 13.06
N PHE A 23 -11.08 -14.29 13.48
CA PHE A 23 -10.32 -13.33 12.69
C PHE A 23 -9.95 -13.88 11.30
N ILE A 24 -9.47 -15.12 11.23
CA ILE A 24 -9.09 -15.78 9.96
C ILE A 24 -10.27 -15.85 9.00
N ASP A 25 -11.45 -16.25 9.50
CA ASP A 25 -12.66 -16.38 8.69
C ASP A 25 -13.16 -15.00 8.22
N GLU A 26 -13.18 -14.00 9.10
CA GLU A 26 -13.66 -12.65 8.80
C GLU A 26 -12.75 -11.93 7.79
N ILE A 27 -11.43 -12.01 7.98
CA ILE A 27 -10.47 -11.38 7.07
C ILE A 27 -10.43 -12.08 5.70
N GLY A 28 -10.49 -13.42 5.70
CA GLY A 28 -10.55 -14.21 4.48
C GLY A 28 -11.78 -13.88 3.64
N LYS A 29 -12.97 -13.88 4.27
CA LYS A 29 -14.22 -13.49 3.62
C LYS A 29 -14.18 -12.07 3.06
N ALA A 30 -13.66 -11.11 3.81
CA ALA A 30 -13.54 -9.73 3.35
C ALA A 30 -12.69 -9.64 2.07
N TYR A 31 -11.58 -10.37 2.00
CA TYR A 31 -10.72 -10.35 0.83
C TYR A 31 -11.24 -11.15 -0.37
N GLU A 32 -12.07 -12.17 -0.16
CA GLU A 32 -12.76 -12.87 -1.25
C GLU A 32 -13.94 -12.06 -1.83
N GLU A 33 -14.62 -11.27 -1.00
CA GLU A 33 -15.84 -10.56 -1.40
C GLU A 33 -15.62 -9.10 -1.86
N ILE A 34 -14.67 -8.38 -1.27
CA ILE A 34 -14.41 -6.96 -1.61
C ILE A 34 -12.92 -6.63 -1.78
N GLY A 35 -12.01 -7.44 -1.26
CA GLY A 35 -10.57 -7.18 -1.38
C GLY A 35 -10.05 -6.09 -0.42
N PHE A 36 -10.87 -5.65 0.53
CA PHE A 36 -10.59 -4.56 1.48
C PHE A 36 -11.07 -4.90 2.90
N VAL A 37 -10.32 -4.42 3.89
CA VAL A 37 -10.69 -4.49 5.32
C VAL A 37 -10.19 -3.26 6.07
N ALA A 38 -10.91 -2.83 7.10
CA ALA A 38 -10.41 -1.90 8.10
C ALA A 38 -9.81 -2.68 9.28
N LEU A 39 -8.54 -2.45 9.62
CA LEU A 39 -7.81 -3.21 10.63
C LEU A 39 -7.50 -2.35 11.87
N LYS A 40 -7.95 -2.81 13.03
CA LYS A 40 -7.54 -2.32 14.36
C LYS A 40 -6.43 -3.19 14.96
N GLY A 41 -5.82 -2.70 16.04
CA GLY A 41 -4.84 -3.48 16.81
C GLY A 41 -3.50 -3.67 16.12
N HIS A 42 -3.19 -2.82 15.13
CA HIS A 42 -1.90 -2.77 14.44
C HIS A 42 -0.76 -2.34 15.37
N PHE A 43 0.49 -2.52 14.93
CA PHE A 43 1.68 -2.27 15.77
C PHE A 43 2.18 -0.81 15.81
N LEU A 44 1.47 0.13 15.18
CA LEU A 44 1.75 1.56 15.31
C LEU A 44 1.18 2.09 16.63
N SER A 45 2.01 2.74 17.45
CA SER A 45 1.54 3.50 18.61
C SER A 45 1.02 4.87 18.21
N ASP A 46 0.08 5.43 18.97
CA ASP A 46 -0.46 6.78 18.73
C ASP A 46 0.66 7.83 18.68
N GLU A 47 1.64 7.74 19.59
CA GLU A 47 2.81 8.62 19.62
C GLU A 47 3.64 8.54 18.32
N LEU A 48 3.83 7.33 17.77
CA LEU A 48 4.56 7.15 16.51
C LEU A 48 3.78 7.74 15.34
N VAL A 49 2.46 7.53 15.31
CA VAL A 49 1.58 8.10 14.28
C VAL A 49 1.62 9.63 14.32
N GLU A 50 1.48 10.24 15.50
CA GLU A 50 1.55 11.69 15.67
C GLU A 50 2.89 12.27 15.22
N LYS A 51 4.01 11.66 15.65
CA LYS A 51 5.36 12.06 15.23
C LYS A 51 5.53 11.94 13.72
N LEU A 52 5.05 10.86 13.13
CA LEU A 52 5.13 10.63 11.69
C LEU A 52 4.41 11.75 10.91
N TYR A 53 3.15 12.04 11.23
CA TYR A 53 2.41 13.11 10.57
C TYR A 53 3.06 14.48 10.78
N ALA A 54 3.60 14.75 11.98
CA ALA A 54 4.31 15.98 12.27
C ALA A 54 5.58 16.13 11.40
N GLU A 55 6.42 15.10 11.31
CA GLU A 55 7.65 15.14 10.51
C GLU A 55 7.36 15.19 9.00
N ILE A 56 6.36 14.45 8.52
CA ILE A 56 5.89 14.51 7.13
C ILE A 56 5.42 15.92 6.78
N LYS A 57 4.60 16.53 7.64
CA LYS A 57 4.11 17.90 7.44
C LYS A 57 5.29 18.88 7.39
N LYS A 58 6.20 18.82 8.37
CA LYS A 58 7.41 19.66 8.39
C LYS A 58 8.21 19.53 7.09
N PHE A 59 8.36 18.31 6.57
CA PHE A 59 9.08 18.08 5.31
C PHE A 59 8.37 18.75 4.12
N PHE A 60 7.07 18.53 3.96
CA PHE A 60 6.34 19.09 2.83
C PHE A 60 6.15 20.62 2.93
N ASP A 61 6.23 21.18 4.14
CA ASP A 61 6.26 22.63 4.41
C ASP A 61 7.63 23.27 4.14
N LEU A 62 8.69 22.49 3.87
CA LEU A 62 10.01 23.04 3.48
C LEU A 62 9.90 23.82 2.15
N PRO A 63 10.76 24.84 1.94
CA PRO A 63 10.83 25.54 0.66
C PRO A 63 11.06 24.56 -0.50
N GLN A 64 10.41 24.79 -1.63
CA GLN A 64 10.50 23.89 -2.79
C GLN A 64 11.95 23.64 -3.23
N GLU A 65 12.80 24.66 -3.18
CA GLU A 65 14.24 24.55 -3.51
C GLU A 65 14.99 23.58 -2.60
N ILE A 66 14.55 23.41 -1.35
CA ILE A 66 15.10 22.42 -0.42
C ILE A 66 14.58 21.04 -0.78
N LYS A 67 13.26 20.88 -0.97
CA LYS A 67 12.65 19.58 -1.31
C LYS A 67 13.23 19.00 -2.60
N ASN A 68 13.45 19.83 -3.63
CA ASN A 68 14.02 19.43 -4.91
C ASN A 68 15.42 18.81 -4.79
N LYS A 69 16.18 19.08 -3.72
CA LYS A 69 17.51 18.45 -3.49
C LYS A 69 17.41 16.96 -3.19
N TYR A 70 16.22 16.48 -2.83
CA TYR A 70 15.94 15.09 -2.49
C TYR A 70 15.30 14.31 -3.64
N GLU A 71 15.15 14.94 -4.80
CA GLU A 71 14.69 14.29 -6.01
C GLU A 71 15.90 13.68 -6.75
N ILE A 72 15.80 12.38 -7.06
CA ILE A 72 16.91 11.62 -7.67
C ILE A 72 16.53 11.23 -9.09
N GLU A 73 17.28 11.76 -10.06
CA GLU A 73 17.12 11.40 -11.46
C GLU A 73 17.57 9.95 -11.74
N GLY A 74 16.91 9.30 -12.69
CA GLY A 74 17.29 7.97 -13.16
C GLY A 74 16.78 6.78 -12.33
N ILE A 75 16.23 7.01 -11.13
CA ILE A 75 15.71 5.92 -10.28
C ILE A 75 14.17 5.79 -10.33
N GLY A 76 13.50 6.51 -11.24
CA GLY A 76 12.04 6.45 -11.40
C GLY A 76 11.26 6.84 -10.14
N GLY A 77 11.81 7.74 -9.31
CA GLY A 77 11.20 8.16 -8.05
C GLY A 77 11.17 7.08 -6.97
N GLN A 78 11.90 5.96 -7.09
CA GLN A 78 11.85 4.84 -6.13
C GLN A 78 12.26 5.19 -4.70
N ARG A 79 13.02 6.28 -4.48
CA ARG A 79 13.46 6.78 -3.17
C ARG A 79 13.42 8.30 -3.13
N GLY A 80 13.26 8.85 -1.94
CA GLY A 80 13.33 10.30 -1.75
C GLY A 80 12.08 11.01 -2.25
N TYR A 81 12.24 12.26 -2.67
CA TYR A 81 11.15 13.17 -3.00
C TYR A 81 10.78 13.10 -4.49
N THR A 82 9.47 13.21 -4.78
CA THR A 82 8.95 13.44 -6.13
C THR A 82 8.03 14.65 -6.11
N SER A 83 8.33 15.61 -7.00
CA SER A 83 7.64 16.89 -7.11
C SER A 83 6.31 16.80 -7.89
N PHE A 84 5.51 17.86 -7.77
CA PHE A 84 4.22 17.99 -8.44
C PHE A 84 4.29 17.78 -9.95
N GLY A 85 3.25 17.14 -10.49
CA GLY A 85 3.03 17.05 -11.93
C GLY A 85 4.00 16.16 -12.71
N LYS A 86 4.87 15.39 -12.04
CA LYS A 86 5.75 14.42 -12.70
C LYS A 86 5.06 13.09 -13.03
N GLU A 87 4.13 12.65 -12.18
CA GLU A 87 3.30 11.49 -12.48
C GLU A 87 2.03 11.95 -13.22
N HIS A 88 1.74 11.27 -14.34
CA HIS A 88 0.48 11.39 -15.06
C HIS A 88 -0.32 10.12 -14.85
N ALA A 89 -1.59 10.24 -14.45
CA ALA A 89 -2.50 9.11 -14.55
C ALA A 89 -2.61 8.64 -16.01
N LYS A 90 -2.75 7.33 -16.22
CA LYS A 90 -2.84 6.73 -17.57
C LYS A 90 -3.93 7.42 -18.39
N GLY A 91 -3.54 8.08 -19.48
CA GLY A 91 -4.45 8.79 -20.39
C GLY A 91 -4.75 10.26 -20.06
N GLN A 92 -4.14 10.84 -19.00
CA GLN A 92 -4.32 12.25 -18.64
C GLN A 92 -3.12 13.12 -19.06
N LYS A 93 -3.40 14.34 -19.55
CA LYS A 93 -2.36 15.32 -19.93
C LYS A 93 -1.90 16.20 -18.76
N GLU A 94 -2.79 16.45 -17.81
CA GLU A 94 -2.49 17.20 -16.59
C GLU A 94 -1.81 16.27 -15.59
N GLY A 95 -0.75 16.75 -14.92
CA GLY A 95 -0.06 15.98 -13.89
C GLY A 95 -0.83 15.95 -12.58
N ASP A 96 -0.65 14.90 -11.78
CA ASP A 96 -1.34 14.77 -10.49
C ASP A 96 -0.97 15.93 -9.54
N LEU A 97 -1.98 16.47 -8.86
CA LEU A 97 -1.82 17.52 -7.83
C LEU A 97 -1.35 16.91 -6.51
N LYS A 98 -0.25 16.17 -6.54
CA LYS A 98 0.36 15.53 -5.37
C LYS A 98 1.88 15.62 -5.44
N GLU A 99 2.49 15.67 -4.26
CA GLU A 99 3.91 15.45 -4.07
C GLU A 99 4.07 14.29 -3.09
N PHE A 100 5.16 13.54 -3.18
CA PHE A 100 5.37 12.38 -2.30
C PHE A 100 6.82 12.14 -1.94
N TRP A 101 7.01 11.37 -0.88
CA TRP A 101 8.29 10.83 -0.46
C TRP A 101 8.24 9.30 -0.49
N HIS A 102 9.36 8.65 -0.77
CA HIS A 102 9.52 7.20 -0.62
C HIS A 102 10.62 6.84 0.37
N PHE A 103 10.22 6.07 1.38
CA PHE A 103 11.13 5.18 2.10
C PHE A 103 11.00 3.79 1.50
N GLY A 104 12.12 3.20 1.07
CA GLY A 104 12.20 1.81 0.68
C GLY A 104 12.73 0.92 1.79
N GLN A 105 13.04 -0.33 1.43
CA GLN A 105 13.48 -1.37 2.34
C GLN A 105 14.75 -1.02 3.13
N TYR A 106 14.73 -1.36 4.42
CA TYR A 106 15.89 -1.37 5.31
C TYR A 106 16.39 -2.80 5.42
N VAL A 107 17.26 -3.18 4.47
CA VAL A 107 17.76 -4.54 4.30
C VAL A 107 18.53 -5.00 5.54
N GLU A 108 18.27 -6.23 5.97
CA GLU A 108 18.91 -6.85 7.13
C GLU A 108 19.64 -8.14 6.72
N ASN A 109 20.94 -8.20 7.03
CA ASN A 109 21.79 -9.39 6.85
C ASN A 109 21.83 -9.94 5.40
N ASP A 110 21.71 -9.07 4.39
CA ASP A 110 21.78 -9.44 2.97
C ASP A 110 22.51 -8.37 2.14
N PRO A 111 23.86 -8.43 2.07
CA PRO A 111 24.65 -7.44 1.32
C PRO A 111 24.38 -7.44 -0.19
N ALA A 112 23.94 -8.56 -0.76
CA ALA A 112 23.68 -8.66 -2.19
C ALA A 112 22.43 -7.86 -2.55
N LEU A 113 21.38 -8.00 -1.74
CA LEU A 113 20.15 -7.24 -1.91
C LEU A 113 20.30 -5.76 -1.53
N GLU A 114 21.09 -5.46 -0.51
CA GLU A 114 21.43 -4.07 -0.14
C GLU A 114 22.12 -3.34 -1.30
N ALA A 115 22.98 -4.02 -2.06
CA ALA A 115 23.60 -3.46 -3.25
C ALA A 115 22.64 -3.30 -4.44
N GLN A 116 21.57 -4.11 -4.51
CA GLN A 116 20.57 -4.06 -5.57
C GLN A 116 19.56 -2.92 -5.36
N TYR A 117 19.16 -2.66 -4.13
CA TYR A 117 18.16 -1.65 -3.82
C TYR A 117 18.77 -0.25 -3.71
N PRO A 118 18.13 0.78 -4.30
CA PRO A 118 18.58 2.15 -4.08
C PRO A 118 18.53 2.52 -2.59
N PRO A 119 19.58 3.16 -2.04
CA PRO A 119 19.63 3.51 -0.63
C PRO A 119 18.56 4.56 -0.28
N ASN A 120 18.05 4.49 0.95
CA ASN A 120 17.16 5.52 1.46
C ASN A 120 17.87 6.88 1.58
N VAL A 121 17.18 7.95 1.19
CA VAL A 121 17.70 9.32 1.20
C VAL A 121 17.59 9.93 2.60
N ILE A 122 18.63 10.61 3.08
CA ILE A 122 18.67 11.25 4.40
C ILE A 122 18.33 12.73 4.29
N VAL A 123 17.26 13.16 4.96
CA VAL A 123 16.83 14.56 5.08
C VAL A 123 17.68 15.26 6.14
N LYS A 124 18.36 16.35 5.75
CA LYS A 124 19.32 17.07 6.60
C LYS A 124 18.66 18.11 7.50
N GLU A 125 17.55 18.69 7.07
CA GLU A 125 16.86 19.75 7.79
C GLU A 125 16.04 19.23 8.98
N LEU A 126 15.69 17.93 8.98
CA LEU A 126 14.79 17.30 9.95
C LEU A 126 15.43 16.06 10.54
N SER A 127 16.05 16.19 11.72
CA SER A 127 16.84 15.13 12.34
C SER A 127 16.04 13.86 12.67
N GLU A 128 14.74 13.99 12.96
CA GLU A 128 13.88 12.85 13.32
C GLU A 128 13.18 12.22 12.10
N PHE A 129 13.13 12.89 10.94
CA PHE A 129 12.33 12.46 9.77
C PHE A 129 12.66 11.03 9.34
N ASN A 130 13.94 10.73 9.12
CA ASN A 130 14.37 9.40 8.70
C ASN A 130 14.22 8.33 9.79
N LYS A 131 14.36 8.71 11.07
CA LYS A 131 14.24 7.80 12.21
C LYS A 131 12.79 7.37 12.40
N VAL A 132 11.87 8.33 12.43
CA VAL A 132 10.43 8.10 12.53
C VAL A 132 9.90 7.36 11.30
N GLY A 133 10.37 7.71 10.10
CA GLY A 133 10.04 7.00 8.86
C GLY A 133 10.47 5.53 8.89
N LYS A 134 11.70 5.25 9.37
CA LYS A 134 12.21 3.87 9.54
C LYS A 134 11.39 3.06 10.55
N GLU A 135 11.10 3.65 11.71
CA GLU A 135 10.33 2.98 12.75
C GLU A 135 8.91 2.64 12.27
N THR A 136 8.25 3.61 11.63
CA THR A 136 6.94 3.44 11.01
C THR A 136 6.96 2.33 9.95
N TYR A 137 7.94 2.36 9.04
CA TYR A 137 8.11 1.33 8.01
C TYR A 137 8.15 -0.08 8.65
N LYS A 138 8.98 -0.26 9.68
CA LYS A 138 9.15 -1.56 10.34
C LYS A 138 7.88 -2.02 11.07
N MET A 139 7.11 -1.10 11.67
CA MET A 139 5.86 -1.44 12.33
C MET A 139 4.73 -1.79 11.33
N LEU A 140 4.68 -1.12 10.18
CA LEU A 140 3.77 -1.47 9.09
C LEU A 140 4.16 -2.80 8.44
N GLU A 141 5.45 -3.05 8.21
CA GLU A 141 5.97 -4.34 7.72
C GLU A 141 5.61 -5.49 8.69
N LYS A 142 5.77 -5.27 9.99
CA LYS A 142 5.33 -6.21 11.03
C LYS A 142 3.82 -6.44 10.98
N THR A 143 3.02 -5.39 10.87
CA THR A 143 1.55 -5.52 10.77
C THR A 143 1.15 -6.33 9.54
N ALA A 144 1.71 -5.99 8.38
CA ALA A 144 1.48 -6.68 7.11
C ALA A 144 1.85 -8.17 7.19
N LYS A 145 2.97 -8.50 7.85
CA LYS A 145 3.39 -9.88 8.11
C LYS A 145 2.31 -10.69 8.83
N TYR A 146 1.72 -10.18 9.90
CA TYR A 146 0.67 -10.92 10.63
C TYR A 146 -0.64 -11.02 9.85
N VAL A 147 -0.99 -10.01 9.06
CA VAL A 147 -2.13 -10.09 8.12
C VAL A 147 -1.91 -11.21 7.09
N LEU A 148 -0.71 -11.28 6.49
CA LEU A 148 -0.36 -12.35 5.54
C LEU A 148 -0.34 -13.73 6.19
N ARG A 149 0.03 -13.85 7.46
CA ARG A 149 -0.04 -15.11 8.21
C ARG A 149 -1.48 -15.59 8.42
N ALA A 150 -2.39 -14.69 8.76
CA ALA A 150 -3.81 -15.01 8.85
C ALA A 150 -4.38 -15.45 7.49
N LEU A 151 -4.01 -14.75 6.42
CA LEU A 151 -4.38 -15.11 5.05
C LEU A 151 -3.79 -16.46 4.62
N ALA A 152 -2.56 -16.77 5.00
CA ALA A 152 -1.96 -18.08 4.74
C ALA A 152 -2.80 -19.21 5.35
N LEU A 153 -3.26 -19.04 6.60
CA LEU A 153 -4.14 -20.01 7.24
C LEU A 153 -5.51 -20.12 6.58
N HIS A 154 -6.13 -19.00 6.20
CA HIS A 154 -7.39 -18.98 5.43
C HIS A 154 -7.24 -19.74 4.09
N LEU A 155 -6.09 -19.59 3.45
CA LEU A 155 -5.72 -20.31 2.23
C LEU A 155 -5.26 -21.75 2.50
N GLY A 156 -5.36 -22.30 3.71
CA GLY A 156 -4.94 -23.67 4.01
C GLY A 156 -3.42 -23.91 3.88
N LEU A 157 -2.61 -22.85 3.94
CA LEU A 157 -1.15 -22.91 3.91
C LEU A 157 -0.58 -22.92 5.33
N LYS A 158 0.74 -23.18 5.43
CA LYS A 158 1.48 -22.96 6.68
C LYS A 158 1.36 -21.49 7.08
N GLU A 159 1.10 -21.19 8.36
CA GLU A 159 0.97 -19.82 8.88
C GLU A 159 2.12 -18.92 8.40
N THR A 160 3.36 -19.40 8.45
CA THR A 160 4.56 -18.64 8.08
C THR A 160 4.92 -18.74 6.59
N TYR A 161 4.00 -19.09 5.69
CA TYR A 161 4.29 -19.30 4.26
C TYR A 161 4.97 -18.07 3.62
N PHE A 162 4.48 -16.86 3.92
CA PHE A 162 4.99 -15.63 3.33
C PHE A 162 6.24 -15.07 4.02
N ASP A 163 6.58 -15.54 5.23
CA ASP A 163 7.59 -14.91 6.10
C ASP A 163 8.95 -14.73 5.43
N GLU A 164 9.44 -15.77 4.75
CA GLU A 164 10.74 -15.75 4.06
C GLU A 164 10.71 -14.85 2.82
N TYR A 165 9.56 -14.80 2.12
CA TYR A 165 9.42 -14.00 0.91
C TYR A 165 9.27 -12.51 1.18
N ILE A 166 8.71 -12.13 2.33
CA ILE A 166 8.53 -10.71 2.67
C ILE A 166 9.72 -10.14 3.44
N LYS A 167 10.59 -10.99 3.99
CA LYS A 167 11.84 -10.56 4.61
C LYS A 167 12.71 -9.90 3.54
N ASN A 168 13.10 -8.65 3.78
CA ASN A 168 13.82 -7.83 2.80
C ASN A 168 13.08 -7.65 1.45
N GLY A 169 11.77 -7.86 1.41
CA GLY A 169 10.97 -7.59 0.20
C GLY A 169 11.05 -6.13 -0.24
N ASN A 170 10.77 -5.83 -1.50
CA ASN A 170 10.95 -4.49 -2.07
C ASN A 170 9.81 -3.51 -1.70
N SER A 171 9.40 -3.51 -0.43
CA SER A 171 8.28 -2.73 0.07
C SER A 171 8.61 -1.23 0.14
N ILE A 172 7.56 -0.41 0.08
CA ILE A 172 7.68 1.05 0.01
C ILE A 172 6.68 1.70 0.97
N LEU A 173 7.15 2.60 1.83
CA LEU A 173 6.31 3.55 2.56
C LEU A 173 6.28 4.88 1.78
N ARG A 174 5.10 5.31 1.38
CA ARG A 174 4.89 6.51 0.55
C ARG A 174 4.05 7.57 1.27
N PRO A 175 4.63 8.50 2.04
CA PRO A 175 3.94 9.72 2.40
C PRO A 175 3.56 10.55 1.17
N ILE A 176 2.29 10.87 1.02
CA ILE A 176 1.74 11.71 -0.05
C ILE A 176 1.12 12.95 0.56
N HIS A 177 1.46 14.13 0.03
CA HIS A 177 0.81 15.40 0.33
C HIS A 177 -0.03 15.85 -0.86
N TYR A 178 -1.31 16.08 -0.59
CA TYR A 178 -2.24 16.72 -1.50
C TYR A 178 -2.51 18.14 -0.98
N PRO A 179 -1.97 19.19 -1.62
CA PRO A 179 -2.16 20.56 -1.19
C PRO A 179 -3.63 21.01 -1.34
N PRO A 180 -3.98 22.18 -0.76
CA PRO A 180 -5.29 22.78 -0.98
C PRO A 180 -5.59 22.98 -2.47
N ILE A 181 -6.83 22.71 -2.84
CA ILE A 181 -7.36 22.96 -4.18
C ILE A 181 -7.72 24.44 -4.26
N THR A 182 -6.92 25.23 -4.97
CA THR A 182 -7.11 26.68 -5.14
C THR A 182 -7.93 27.04 -6.39
N THR A 183 -8.02 26.11 -7.34
CA THR A 183 -8.80 26.25 -8.57
C THR A 183 -9.58 24.96 -8.83
N GLU A 184 -10.79 25.10 -9.39
CA GLU A 184 -11.62 23.93 -9.69
C GLU A 184 -10.90 23.00 -10.67
N PRO A 185 -10.61 21.74 -10.28
CA PRO A 185 -9.89 20.81 -11.14
C PRO A 185 -10.76 20.46 -12.34
N LYS A 186 -10.20 20.60 -13.56
CA LYS A 186 -10.86 20.29 -14.83
C LYS A 186 -10.95 18.77 -15.03
N ASN A 187 -11.80 18.10 -14.25
CA ASN A 187 -12.01 16.64 -14.21
C ASN A 187 -10.84 15.81 -13.62
N ALA A 188 -9.87 16.44 -12.97
CA ALA A 188 -8.82 15.71 -12.25
C ALA A 188 -9.36 15.20 -10.91
N VAL A 189 -9.25 13.89 -10.67
CA VAL A 189 -9.40 13.29 -9.33
C VAL A 189 -8.06 13.31 -8.61
N ARG A 190 -8.06 13.19 -7.27
CA ARG A 190 -6.81 13.20 -6.49
C ARG A 190 -5.93 11.96 -6.78
N ALA A 191 -6.58 10.81 -6.99
CA ALA A 191 -5.93 9.62 -7.54
C ALA A 191 -6.92 8.89 -8.45
N ALA A 192 -6.50 8.58 -9.67
CA ALA A 192 -7.31 7.85 -10.65
C ALA A 192 -7.65 6.43 -10.18
N ALA A 193 -8.66 5.82 -10.79
CA ALA A 193 -9.00 4.43 -10.54
C ALA A 193 -7.83 3.50 -10.90
N HIS A 194 -7.35 2.72 -9.95
CA HIS A 194 -6.26 1.75 -10.13
C HIS A 194 -6.40 0.56 -9.17
N GLY A 195 -5.66 -0.51 -9.48
CA GLY A 195 -5.33 -1.56 -8.52
C GLY A 195 -3.89 -1.41 -8.06
N ASP A 196 -3.58 -1.99 -6.91
CA ASP A 196 -2.21 -2.02 -6.38
C ASP A 196 -1.48 -3.25 -6.90
N ILE A 197 -0.22 -3.12 -7.32
CA ILE A 197 0.52 -4.23 -7.93
C ILE A 197 0.97 -5.27 -6.89
N ASN A 198 1.28 -4.82 -5.67
CA ASN A 198 1.93 -5.57 -4.59
C ASN A 198 1.10 -6.71 -3.96
N LEU A 199 1.57 -7.31 -2.87
CA LEU A 199 0.79 -8.36 -2.17
C LEU A 199 -0.41 -7.74 -1.44
N ILE A 200 -0.12 -6.81 -0.52
CA ILE A 200 -1.14 -6.05 0.22
C ILE A 200 -0.67 -4.62 0.46
N THR A 201 -1.60 -3.67 0.55
CA THR A 201 -1.32 -2.27 0.88
C THR A 201 -1.94 -1.91 2.21
N LEU A 202 -1.19 -1.27 3.10
CA LEU A 202 -1.68 -0.75 4.38
C LEU A 202 -1.74 0.78 4.28
N LEU A 203 -2.93 1.35 4.37
CA LEU A 203 -3.16 2.79 4.19
C LEU A 203 -3.52 3.48 5.52
N MET A 204 -2.64 4.38 5.96
CA MET A 204 -2.93 5.35 7.02
C MET A 204 -3.66 6.57 6.46
N GLY A 205 -4.59 7.14 7.24
CA GLY A 205 -5.25 8.41 6.89
C GLY A 205 -6.49 8.28 5.99
N ALA A 206 -7.13 7.11 5.98
CA ALA A 206 -8.43 6.89 5.31
C ALA A 206 -9.65 7.37 6.14
N GLN A 207 -9.42 8.29 7.08
CA GLN A 207 -10.44 8.83 8.00
C GLN A 207 -11.36 9.88 7.33
N GLY A 208 -10.88 10.52 6.27
CA GLY A 208 -11.64 11.48 5.47
C GLY A 208 -12.35 10.83 4.29
N LYS A 209 -13.51 11.38 3.90
CA LYS A 209 -14.18 11.01 2.65
C LYS A 209 -13.25 11.24 1.46
N GLY A 210 -13.21 10.29 0.53
CA GLY A 210 -12.42 10.41 -0.70
C GLY A 210 -11.98 9.07 -1.27
N LEU A 211 -11.56 8.11 -0.43
CA LEU A 211 -11.25 6.77 -0.91
C LEU A 211 -12.54 6.03 -1.26
N GLN A 212 -12.61 5.52 -2.48
CA GLN A 212 -13.71 4.71 -2.97
C GLN A 212 -13.20 3.40 -3.56
N VAL A 213 -13.94 2.32 -3.32
CA VAL A 213 -13.66 0.97 -3.81
C VAL A 213 -14.81 0.55 -4.73
N GLN A 214 -14.49 -0.07 -5.85
CA GLN A 214 -15.50 -0.55 -6.80
C GLN A 214 -15.98 -1.95 -6.38
N ASN A 215 -17.28 -2.11 -6.11
CA ASN A 215 -17.85 -3.41 -5.79
C ASN A 215 -18.04 -4.29 -7.04
N HIS A 216 -18.46 -5.55 -6.87
CA HIS A 216 -18.71 -6.48 -7.98
C HIS A 216 -19.82 -6.05 -8.96
N ASN A 217 -20.70 -5.14 -8.57
CA ASN A 217 -21.72 -4.57 -9.47
C ASN A 217 -21.17 -3.37 -10.28
N GLY A 218 -19.90 -3.01 -10.09
CA GLY A 218 -19.28 -1.84 -10.71
C GLY A 218 -19.58 -0.52 -9.98
N GLU A 219 -20.24 -0.55 -8.83
CA GLU A 219 -20.63 0.62 -8.06
C GLU A 219 -19.50 1.06 -7.11
N TRP A 220 -19.33 2.37 -6.93
CA TRP A 220 -18.34 2.93 -6.01
C TRP A 220 -18.88 3.01 -4.59
N VAL A 221 -18.12 2.45 -3.64
CA VAL A 221 -18.43 2.44 -2.21
C VAL A 221 -17.36 3.21 -1.45
N ASP A 222 -17.77 4.14 -0.58
CA ASP A 222 -16.84 4.88 0.26
C ASP A 222 -16.15 3.93 1.26
N ALA A 223 -14.81 3.96 1.28
CA ALA A 223 -14.00 3.22 2.24
C ALA A 223 -13.48 4.18 3.31
N ILE A 224 -14.14 4.16 4.47
CA ILE A 224 -13.87 5.06 5.60
C ILE A 224 -13.34 4.23 6.76
N ALA A 225 -12.10 4.53 7.17
CA ALA A 225 -11.48 3.95 8.35
C ALA A 225 -11.72 4.83 9.59
N GLN A 226 -11.87 4.23 10.76
CA GLN A 226 -11.84 4.94 12.04
C GLN A 226 -10.43 5.52 12.32
N PRO A 227 -10.30 6.45 13.29
CA PRO A 227 -9.00 7.03 13.64
C PRO A 227 -7.89 6.02 13.96
N ASP A 228 -8.25 4.90 14.58
CA ASP A 228 -7.38 3.81 15.02
C ASP A 228 -7.33 2.63 14.03
N GLU A 229 -7.79 2.82 12.80
CA GLU A 229 -7.84 1.78 11.77
C GLU A 229 -6.90 2.07 10.60
N LEU A 230 -6.28 1.00 10.09
CA LEU A 230 -5.64 0.99 8.77
C LEU A 230 -6.63 0.42 7.75
N MET A 231 -6.76 1.09 6.61
CA MET A 231 -7.45 0.49 5.47
C MET A 231 -6.46 -0.43 4.75
N ILE A 232 -6.78 -1.71 4.57
CA ILE A 232 -5.89 -2.69 3.96
C ILE A 232 -6.57 -3.33 2.77
N ASN A 233 -5.85 -3.43 1.65
CA ASN A 233 -6.32 -4.10 0.45
C ASN A 233 -5.34 -5.13 -0.09
N VAL A 234 -5.89 -6.09 -0.82
CA VAL A 234 -5.14 -7.04 -1.65
C VAL A 234 -4.68 -6.34 -2.91
N GLY A 235 -3.45 -6.65 -3.35
CA GLY A 235 -2.94 -6.24 -4.65
C GLY A 235 -2.82 -7.40 -5.64
N ASP A 236 -2.43 -7.06 -6.86
CA ASP A 236 -2.42 -7.93 -8.03
C ASP A 236 -1.52 -9.15 -7.83
N MET A 237 -0.38 -9.03 -7.14
CA MET A 237 0.52 -10.17 -6.87
C MET A 237 -0.18 -11.26 -6.06
N LEU A 238 -0.92 -10.88 -5.00
CA LEU A 238 -1.61 -11.85 -4.15
C LEU A 238 -2.89 -12.37 -4.81
N SER A 239 -3.61 -11.52 -5.54
CA SER A 239 -4.76 -11.96 -6.37
C SER A 239 -4.31 -13.01 -7.39
N ARG A 240 -3.20 -12.76 -8.09
CA ARG A 240 -2.61 -13.72 -9.05
C ARG A 240 -2.21 -15.03 -8.37
N LEU A 241 -1.45 -14.96 -7.28
CA LEU A 241 -0.99 -16.13 -6.52
C LEU A 241 -2.17 -17.03 -6.10
N THR A 242 -3.30 -16.43 -5.73
CA THR A 242 -4.50 -17.13 -5.27
C THR A 242 -5.49 -17.44 -6.39
N ASN A 243 -5.08 -17.34 -7.67
CA ASN A 243 -5.93 -17.59 -8.83
C ASN A 243 -7.24 -16.77 -8.81
N ASN A 244 -7.15 -15.51 -8.38
CA ASN A 244 -8.26 -14.58 -8.12
C ASN A 244 -9.24 -15.00 -7.02
N LYS A 245 -8.88 -15.93 -6.14
CA LYS A 245 -9.67 -16.22 -4.95
C LYS A 245 -9.76 -14.99 -4.05
N LEU A 246 -8.62 -14.38 -3.73
CA LEU A 246 -8.57 -13.06 -3.06
C LEU A 246 -8.60 -11.95 -4.13
N LYS A 247 -9.40 -10.91 -3.93
CA LYS A 247 -9.68 -9.90 -4.97
C LYS A 247 -8.75 -8.70 -4.86
N SER A 248 -7.99 -8.41 -5.91
CA SER A 248 -7.40 -7.08 -6.12
C SER A 248 -8.47 -6.14 -6.68
N THR A 249 -8.99 -5.25 -5.85
CA THR A 249 -10.15 -4.42 -6.22
C THR A 249 -9.73 -3.02 -6.63
N ILE A 250 -10.32 -2.54 -7.73
CA ILE A 250 -10.10 -1.19 -8.24
C ILE A 250 -10.60 -0.17 -7.22
N HIS A 251 -9.78 0.83 -6.95
CA HIS A 251 -10.07 1.91 -6.02
C HIS A 251 -9.58 3.27 -6.56
N GLN A 252 -10.17 4.35 -6.06
CA GLN A 252 -9.84 5.72 -6.46
C GLN A 252 -9.88 6.68 -5.27
N VAL A 253 -9.28 7.87 -5.42
CA VAL A 253 -9.42 8.97 -4.46
C VAL A 253 -10.09 10.16 -5.14
N VAL A 254 -11.38 10.37 -4.84
CA VAL A 254 -12.16 11.49 -5.37
C VAL A 254 -11.82 12.80 -4.67
N ASN A 255 -12.15 13.92 -5.31
CA ASN A 255 -12.00 15.23 -4.69
C ASN A 255 -12.92 15.34 -3.47
N PRO A 256 -12.45 15.97 -2.38
CA PRO A 256 -13.31 16.22 -1.24
C PRO A 256 -14.39 17.26 -1.61
N PRO A 257 -15.46 17.38 -0.80
CA PRO A 257 -16.43 18.46 -0.91
C PRO A 257 -15.76 19.85 -0.94
N ARG A 258 -16.40 20.83 -1.59
CA ARG A 258 -15.85 22.19 -1.83
C ARG A 258 -15.42 22.89 -0.54
N GLU A 259 -16.15 22.67 0.54
CA GLU A 259 -15.85 23.21 1.88
C GLU A 259 -14.48 22.76 2.44
N LEU A 260 -13.93 21.64 1.95
CA LEU A 260 -12.63 21.11 2.35
C LEU A 260 -11.51 21.45 1.36
N TRP A 261 -11.80 22.13 0.24
CA TRP A 261 -10.79 22.45 -0.78
C TRP A 261 -9.64 23.30 -0.22
N GLY A 262 -9.90 24.15 0.77
CA GLY A 262 -8.87 24.96 1.44
C GLY A 262 -7.90 24.18 2.34
N THR A 263 -8.01 22.86 2.43
CA THR A 263 -7.23 22.04 3.37
C THR A 263 -6.26 21.07 2.67
N SER A 264 -5.08 20.90 3.26
CA SER A 264 -4.15 19.84 2.88
C SER A 264 -4.67 18.47 3.33
N ARG A 265 -4.41 17.43 2.54
CA ARG A 265 -4.61 16.03 2.93
C ARG A 265 -3.29 15.30 2.87
N TYR A 266 -3.04 14.46 3.86
CA TYR A 266 -1.91 13.54 3.87
C TYR A 266 -2.43 12.11 3.80
N SER A 267 -1.71 11.27 3.06
CA SER A 267 -2.04 9.86 2.84
C SER A 267 -0.74 9.09 2.91
N ILE A 268 -0.67 8.02 3.71
CA ILE A 268 0.60 7.32 3.92
C ILE A 268 0.37 5.82 3.67
N PRO A 269 0.28 5.39 2.39
CA PRO A 269 0.28 3.97 2.05
C PRO A 269 1.64 3.31 2.28
N PHE A 270 1.59 2.05 2.71
CA PHE A 270 2.70 1.12 2.74
C PHE A 270 2.39 -0.06 1.82
N PHE A 271 3.18 -0.19 0.76
CA PHE A 271 3.02 -1.21 -0.28
C PHE A 271 3.92 -2.40 0.05
N MET A 272 3.32 -3.49 0.57
CA MET A 272 4.05 -4.70 0.96
C MET A 272 4.37 -5.55 -0.27
N HIS A 273 5.63 -5.57 -0.69
CA HIS A 273 6.13 -6.43 -1.75
C HIS A 273 6.95 -7.59 -1.17
N PRO A 274 6.99 -8.75 -1.85
CA PRO A 274 7.95 -9.79 -1.56
C PRO A 274 9.32 -9.45 -2.16
N VAL A 275 10.29 -10.33 -1.94
CA VAL A 275 11.52 -10.40 -2.72
C VAL A 275 11.21 -10.80 -4.17
N SER A 276 12.03 -10.32 -5.10
CA SER A 276 11.80 -10.45 -6.53
C SER A 276 11.72 -11.90 -7.02
N ASP A 277 12.38 -12.84 -6.35
CA ASP A 277 12.45 -14.26 -6.70
C ASP A 277 11.25 -15.08 -6.19
N MET A 278 10.36 -14.50 -5.38
CA MET A 278 9.12 -15.16 -4.97
C MET A 278 8.33 -15.59 -6.20
N LYS A 279 7.99 -16.88 -6.28
CA LYS A 279 7.12 -17.41 -7.34
C LYS A 279 5.67 -16.95 -7.11
N LEU A 280 5.05 -16.43 -8.15
CA LEU A 280 3.62 -16.07 -8.19
C LEU A 280 2.81 -17.08 -9.01
N ASN A 281 3.25 -18.33 -8.99
CA ASN A 281 2.54 -19.47 -9.57
C ASN A 281 1.23 -19.67 -8.82
N CYS A 282 0.12 -19.88 -9.52
CA CYS A 282 -1.17 -20.16 -8.88
C CYS A 282 -1.02 -21.30 -7.86
N LEU A 283 -1.47 -21.07 -6.62
CA LEU A 283 -1.46 -22.07 -5.57
C LEU A 283 -2.28 -23.29 -5.99
N GLU A 284 -1.74 -24.49 -5.80
CA GLU A 284 -2.40 -25.74 -6.22
C GLU A 284 -3.79 -25.88 -5.61
N ASN A 285 -3.98 -25.46 -4.37
CA ASN A 285 -5.26 -25.53 -3.65
C ASN A 285 -6.21 -24.35 -3.97
N CYS A 286 -5.86 -23.49 -4.93
CA CYS A 286 -6.74 -22.50 -5.54
C CYS A 286 -7.09 -22.87 -7.00
N ILE A 287 -6.78 -24.10 -7.41
CA ILE A 287 -7.07 -24.65 -8.74
C ILE A 287 -7.93 -25.90 -8.56
N ASP A 288 -9.09 -25.93 -9.21
CA ASP A 288 -9.97 -27.10 -9.28
C ASP A 288 -10.72 -27.12 -10.63
N GLU A 289 -11.67 -28.05 -10.80
CA GLU A 289 -12.46 -28.18 -12.03
C GLU A 289 -13.31 -26.94 -12.33
N ASP A 290 -13.79 -26.24 -11.28
CA ASP A 290 -14.61 -25.03 -11.39
C ASP A 290 -13.76 -23.76 -11.52
N HIS A 291 -12.51 -23.80 -11.04
CA HIS A 291 -11.54 -22.71 -11.03
C HIS A 291 -10.21 -23.15 -11.67
N PRO A 292 -10.15 -23.31 -13.01
CA PRO A 292 -8.91 -23.70 -13.68
C PRO A 292 -7.83 -22.62 -13.52
N LYS A 293 -6.56 -23.02 -13.69
CA LYS A 293 -5.41 -22.12 -13.60
C LYS A 293 -5.54 -20.97 -14.62
N LEU A 294 -5.61 -19.73 -14.14
CA LEU A 294 -5.80 -18.54 -14.99
C LEU A 294 -4.50 -17.88 -15.45
N TYR A 295 -3.39 -18.13 -14.75
CA TYR A 295 -2.15 -17.41 -14.94
C TYR A 295 -0.98 -18.37 -15.19
N GLU A 296 -0.13 -18.01 -16.15
CA GLU A 296 1.17 -18.64 -16.33
C GLU A 296 2.10 -18.40 -15.12
N ASP A 297 3.12 -19.22 -14.98
CA ASP A 297 4.11 -19.09 -13.91
C ASP A 297 5.00 -17.86 -14.15
N ILE A 298 5.26 -17.10 -13.10
CA ILE A 298 6.10 -15.88 -13.14
C ILE A 298 6.67 -15.60 -11.75
N THR A 299 7.80 -14.89 -11.67
CA THR A 299 8.31 -14.35 -10.40
C THR A 299 7.70 -12.97 -10.07
N ALA A 300 7.79 -12.55 -8.81
CA ALA A 300 7.33 -11.23 -8.40
C ALA A 300 8.10 -10.09 -9.07
N GLY A 301 9.40 -10.29 -9.33
CA GLY A 301 10.25 -9.31 -10.02
C GLY A 301 9.86 -9.13 -11.48
N GLU A 302 9.64 -10.24 -12.21
CA GLU A 302 9.17 -10.21 -13.59
C GLU A 302 7.77 -9.59 -13.70
N PHE A 303 6.84 -10.00 -12.82
CA PHE A 303 5.50 -9.42 -12.80
C PHE A 303 5.52 -7.91 -12.50
N LEU A 304 6.33 -7.48 -11.51
CA LEU A 304 6.49 -6.05 -11.22
C LEU A 304 7.01 -5.30 -12.46
N HIS A 305 8.00 -5.86 -13.16
CA HIS A 305 8.54 -5.25 -14.38
C HIS A 305 7.45 -5.11 -15.47
N GLU A 306 6.69 -6.17 -15.76
CA GLU A 306 5.57 -6.14 -16.72
C GLU A 306 4.59 -5.01 -16.38
N ARG A 307 4.16 -4.92 -15.12
CA ARG A 307 3.20 -3.91 -14.67
C ARG A 307 3.76 -2.49 -14.75
N LEU A 308 5.03 -2.28 -14.42
CA LEU A 308 5.67 -0.97 -14.55
C LEU A 308 5.78 -0.54 -16.02
N VAL A 309 6.01 -1.47 -16.95
CA VAL A 309 6.00 -1.20 -18.40
C VAL A 309 4.58 -0.88 -18.90
N GLU A 310 3.57 -1.66 -18.51
CA GLU A 310 2.16 -1.44 -18.90
C GLU A 310 1.57 -0.12 -18.39
N LEU A 311 2.09 0.38 -17.27
CA LEU A 311 1.77 1.67 -16.69
C LEU A 311 2.63 2.81 -17.26
N GLY A 312 3.64 2.51 -18.08
CA GLY A 312 4.52 3.50 -18.70
C GLY A 312 5.53 4.15 -17.75
N LEU A 313 5.78 3.54 -16.59
CA LEU A 313 6.74 4.02 -15.59
C LEU A 313 8.19 3.63 -15.94
N ILE A 314 8.36 2.54 -16.68
CA ILE A 314 9.65 2.07 -17.21
C ILE A 314 9.46 1.79 -18.71
N LYS A 315 10.52 1.99 -19.50
CA LYS A 315 10.52 1.67 -20.94
C LYS A 315 10.67 0.15 -21.14
N SER A 316 9.93 -0.38 -22.11
CA SER A 316 10.09 -1.74 -22.64
C SER A 316 11.45 -1.97 -23.27
#